data_AF-X5IG02-F1
#
_entry.id   AF-X5IG02-F1
#
_cell.length_a   1.000
_cell.length_b   1.000
_cell.length_c   1.000
_cell.angle_alpha   90.00
_cell.angle_beta   90.00
_cell.angle_gamma   90.00
#
_symmetry.space_group_name_H-M   'P 1'
#
loop_
_entity.id
_entity.type
_entity.pdbx_description
1 polymer ?
#
loop_
_entity_poly.entity_id
_entity_poly.type
_entity_poly.pdbx_seq_one_letter_code
_entity_poly.pdbx_strand_id
1 'polypeptide(L)'
;MFSELIEKIKRNKKISIVIIILVLIILFLQTSISLKNQKIDYLNSSISKLESELKSVNSTESKGSELNDSTKDKKAEDKIKDESSNKILENVKNRYIQFGKDEGKIYDENLNGIEIATFEWMDDSIVSDSQIKNGINKITKEKFNIKASVKRVSGMNLYKIIVIE
;
A
#
# COMPACT_ATOMS: atom_id res chain seq x y z
N MET A 1 9.24 11.35 -53.80
CA MET A 1 8.98 12.40 -52.79
C MET A 1 9.70 12.14 -51.47
N PHE A 2 9.50 11.00 -50.79
CA PHE A 2 10.21 10.71 -49.53
C PHE A 2 11.74 10.57 -49.70
N SER A 3 12.19 10.00 -50.81
CA SER A 3 13.61 9.78 -51.13
C SER A 3 14.41 11.10 -51.24
N GLU A 4 13.86 12.11 -51.91
CA GLU A 4 14.48 13.43 -52.04
C GLU A 4 14.51 14.20 -50.70
N LEU A 5 13.48 14.01 -49.87
CA LEU A 5 13.41 14.60 -48.53
C LEU A 5 14.48 14.01 -47.61
N ILE A 6 14.62 12.68 -47.64
CA ILE A 6 15.65 11.94 -46.90
C ILE A 6 17.04 12.41 -47.32
N GLU A 7 17.27 12.59 -48.61
CA GLU A 7 18.56 13.04 -49.14
C GLU A 7 18.90 14.49 -48.71
N LYS A 8 17.91 15.40 -48.72
CA LYS A 8 18.06 16.77 -48.20
C LYS A 8 18.34 16.81 -46.69
N ILE A 9 17.66 15.97 -45.91
CA ILE A 9 17.88 15.85 -44.46
C ILE A 9 19.28 15.29 -44.17
N LYS A 10 19.72 14.29 -44.94
CA LYS A 10 21.04 13.64 -44.77
C LYS A 10 22.21 14.58 -45.06
N ARG A 11 22.03 15.53 -46.00
CA ARG A 11 23.02 16.59 -46.29
C ARG A 11 23.14 17.61 -45.16
N ASN A 12 22.07 17.82 -44.38
CA ASN A 12 22.05 18.86 -43.35
C ASN A 12 22.25 18.25 -41.94
N LYS A 13 23.51 18.13 -41.51
CA LYS A 13 23.92 17.44 -40.27
C LYS A 13 23.18 17.92 -39.02
N LYS A 14 22.84 19.22 -38.92
CA LYS A 14 22.09 19.79 -37.80
C LYS A 14 20.63 19.29 -37.76
N ILE A 15 19.99 19.15 -38.91
CA ILE A 15 18.61 18.66 -38.99
C ILE A 15 18.56 17.16 -38.66
N SER A 16 19.55 16.41 -39.14
CA SER A 16 19.67 14.98 -38.84
C SER A 16 19.82 14.70 -37.34
N ILE A 17 20.64 15.50 -36.61
CA ILE A 17 20.83 15.33 -35.17
C ILE A 17 19.53 15.58 -34.37
N VAL A 18 18.76 16.61 -34.76
CA VAL A 18 17.49 16.96 -34.10
C VAL A 18 16.47 15.84 -34.29
N ILE A 19 16.40 15.25 -35.48
CA ILE A 19 15.50 14.12 -35.76
C ILE A 19 15.87 12.91 -34.90
N ILE A 20 17.16 12.59 -34.76
CA ILE A 20 17.62 11.47 -33.92
C ILE A 20 17.20 11.68 -32.46
N ILE A 21 17.38 12.88 -31.92
CA ILE A 21 16.97 13.23 -30.55
C ILE A 21 15.46 13.08 -30.39
N LEU A 22 14.67 13.55 -31.37
CA LEU A 22 13.22 13.43 -31.34
C LEU A 22 12.76 11.97 -31.31
N VAL A 23 13.38 11.11 -32.14
CA VAL A 23 13.08 9.67 -32.19
C VAL A 23 13.41 9.00 -30.85
N LEU A 24 14.55 9.33 -30.24
CA LEU A 24 14.91 8.80 -28.92
C LEU A 24 13.88 9.18 -27.85
N ILE A 25 13.44 10.44 -27.83
CA ILE A 25 12.41 10.92 -26.91
C ILE A 25 11.11 10.12 -27.09
N ILE A 26 10.65 9.95 -28.34
CA ILE A 26 9.43 9.17 -28.64
C ILE A 26 9.56 7.72 -28.15
N LEU A 27 10.71 7.08 -28.37
CA LEU A 27 10.97 5.73 -27.87
C LEU A 27 10.90 5.66 -26.34
N PHE A 28 11.54 6.60 -25.64
CA PHE A 28 11.50 6.66 -24.17
C PHE A 28 10.07 6.86 -23.63
N LEU A 29 9.28 7.73 -24.26
CA LEU A 29 7.87 7.92 -23.87
C LEU A 29 7.05 6.65 -24.11
N GLN A 30 7.20 6.00 -25.26
CA GLN A 30 6.49 4.75 -25.57
C GLN A 30 6.83 3.62 -24.59
N THR A 31 8.11 3.44 -24.25
CA THR A 31 8.54 2.45 -23.26
C THR A 31 7.94 2.74 -21.87
N SER A 32 7.95 4.01 -21.46
CA SER A 32 7.41 4.42 -20.15
C SER A 32 5.90 4.18 -20.05
N ILE A 33 5.16 4.41 -21.15
CA ILE A 33 3.72 4.14 -21.23
C ILE A 33 3.45 2.63 -21.23
N SER A 34 4.23 1.86 -21.98
CA SER A 34 4.10 0.39 -22.04
C SER A 34 4.29 -0.26 -20.66
N LEU A 35 5.31 0.15 -19.91
CA LEU A 35 5.55 -0.34 -18.54
C LEU A 35 4.41 0.00 -17.57
N LYS A 36 3.82 1.19 -17.71
CA LYS A 36 2.64 1.60 -16.92
C LYS A 36 1.42 0.75 -17.27
N ASN A 37 1.20 0.47 -18.56
CA ASN A 37 0.09 -0.38 -19.02
C ASN A 37 0.24 -1.83 -18.52
N GLN A 38 1.43 -2.41 -18.59
CA GLN A 38 1.69 -3.75 -18.03
C GLN A 38 1.40 -3.81 -16.53
N LYS A 39 1.74 -2.76 -15.79
CA LYS A 39 1.44 -2.66 -14.36
C LYS A 39 -0.07 -2.61 -14.11
N ILE A 40 -0.80 -1.84 -14.92
CA ILE A 40 -2.27 -1.77 -14.86
C ILE A 40 -2.90 -3.13 -15.18
N ASP A 41 -2.43 -3.82 -16.21
CA ASP A 41 -2.95 -5.14 -16.60
C ASP A 41 -2.71 -6.18 -15.50
N TYR A 42 -1.53 -6.15 -14.86
CA TYR A 42 -1.24 -6.99 -13.71
C TYR A 42 -2.19 -6.71 -12.53
N LEU A 43 -2.38 -5.43 -12.19
CA LEU A 43 -3.30 -5.01 -11.14
C LEU A 43 -4.75 -5.42 -11.43
N ASN A 44 -5.21 -5.25 -12.67
CA ASN A 44 -6.55 -5.68 -13.10
C ASN A 44 -6.72 -7.20 -13.01
N SER A 45 -5.68 -7.97 -13.37
CA SER A 45 -5.69 -9.42 -13.21
C SER A 45 -5.78 -9.83 -11.74
N SER A 46 -5.02 -9.17 -10.86
CA SER A 46 -5.11 -9.38 -9.41
C SER A 46 -6.50 -9.05 -8.86
N ILE A 47 -7.10 -7.93 -9.28
CA ILE A 47 -8.46 -7.53 -8.89
C ILE A 47 -9.48 -8.58 -9.35
N SER A 48 -9.39 -9.04 -10.61
CA SER A 48 -10.28 -10.06 -11.14
C SER A 48 -10.19 -11.39 -10.38
N LYS A 49 -8.98 -11.79 -9.97
CA LYS A 49 -8.78 -12.96 -9.10
C LYS A 49 -9.43 -12.77 -7.74
N LEU A 50 -9.21 -11.62 -7.09
CA LEU A 50 -9.82 -11.28 -5.81
C LEU A 50 -11.36 -11.28 -5.89
N GLU A 51 -11.95 -10.73 -6.96
CA GLU A 51 -13.40 -10.77 -7.19
C GLU A 51 -13.93 -12.20 -7.38
N SER A 52 -13.16 -13.05 -8.08
CA SER A 52 -13.52 -14.46 -8.26
C SER A 52 -13.47 -15.25 -6.95
N GLU A 53 -12.46 -14.99 -6.11
CA GLU A 53 -12.34 -15.57 -4.77
C GLU A 53 -13.50 -15.11 -3.88
N LEU A 54 -13.83 -13.81 -3.89
CA LEU A 54 -14.97 -13.27 -3.14
C LEU A 54 -16.31 -13.91 -3.55
N LYS A 55 -16.54 -14.11 -4.85
CA LYS A 55 -17.74 -14.81 -5.35
C LYS A 55 -17.77 -16.28 -4.92
N SER A 56 -16.62 -16.94 -4.88
CA SER A 56 -16.52 -18.34 -4.43
C SER A 56 -16.83 -18.52 -2.94
N VAL A 57 -16.43 -17.55 -2.10
CA VAL A 57 -16.73 -17.54 -0.66
C VAL A 57 -18.23 -17.30 -0.40
N ASN A 58 -18.85 -16.36 -1.10
CA ASN A 58 -20.30 -16.12 -0.98
C ASN A 58 -21.16 -17.31 -1.47
N SER A 59 -20.65 -18.14 -2.38
CA SER A 59 -21.37 -19.33 -2.84
C SER A 59 -21.23 -20.53 -1.90
N THR A 60 -20.26 -20.53 -0.98
CA THR A 60 -20.18 -21.49 0.13
C THR A 60 -21.08 -21.17 1.32
N GLU A 61 -21.45 -19.91 1.56
CA GLU A 61 -22.36 -19.52 2.66
C GLU A 61 -23.84 -19.88 2.40
N SER A 62 -24.23 -20.14 1.15
CA SER A 62 -25.64 -20.42 0.79
C SER A 62 -26.11 -21.87 1.08
N LYS A 63 -25.29 -22.74 1.70
CA LYS A 63 -25.66 -24.15 2.01
C LYS A 63 -25.56 -24.51 3.50
N GLY A 64 -25.92 -23.57 4.38
CA GLY A 64 -25.93 -23.81 5.83
C GLY A 64 -27.18 -23.28 6.52
N SER A 65 -28.38 -23.56 6.00
CA SER A 65 -29.63 -23.31 6.73
C SER A 65 -30.24 -24.63 7.17
N GLU A 66 -29.82 -25.08 8.36
CA GLU A 66 -30.65 -25.76 9.35
C GLU A 66 -29.73 -26.11 10.52
N LEU A 67 -29.99 -25.54 11.70
CA LEU A 67 -29.96 -26.22 13.01
C LEU A 67 -30.06 -25.21 14.15
N ASN A 68 -31.31 -25.06 14.60
CA ASN A 68 -31.77 -25.17 15.98
C ASN A 68 -31.22 -24.24 17.08
N ASP A 69 -32.19 -23.64 17.75
CA ASP A 69 -32.16 -22.95 19.03
C ASP A 69 -31.40 -23.73 20.10
N SER A 70 -30.36 -23.12 20.66
CA SER A 70 -30.01 -23.35 22.07
C SER A 70 -29.22 -22.18 22.63
N THR A 71 -29.88 -21.48 23.55
CA THR A 71 -29.33 -20.44 24.39
C THR A 71 -28.34 -21.05 25.39
N LYS A 72 -27.03 -20.78 25.26
CA LYS A 72 -26.08 -20.62 26.39
C LYS A 72 -24.67 -20.24 25.91
N ASP A 73 -24.03 -19.38 26.71
CA ASP A 73 -22.58 -19.07 26.73
C ASP A 73 -21.98 -18.10 25.70
N LYS A 74 -22.54 -16.89 25.60
CA LYS A 74 -21.91 -15.72 24.94
C LYS A 74 -21.02 -14.87 25.87
N LYS A 75 -20.03 -15.44 26.55
CA LYS A 75 -19.07 -14.62 27.35
C LYS A 75 -17.60 -15.02 27.35
N ALA A 76 -17.18 -16.01 26.57
CA ALA A 76 -15.79 -16.46 26.54
C ALA A 76 -15.00 -16.11 25.25
N GLU A 77 -15.67 -15.81 24.14
CA GLU A 77 -14.99 -15.64 22.83
C GLU A 77 -14.44 -14.24 22.53
N ASP A 78 -14.87 -13.19 23.25
CA ASP A 78 -14.38 -11.82 23.01
C ASP A 78 -12.99 -11.56 23.63
N LYS A 79 -12.61 -12.24 24.72
CA LYS A 79 -11.37 -11.93 25.44
C LYS A 79 -10.09 -12.48 24.80
N ILE A 80 -10.18 -13.56 24.02
CA ILE A 80 -9.00 -14.23 23.45
C ILE A 80 -8.52 -13.52 22.16
N LYS A 81 -9.40 -12.79 21.45
CA LYS A 81 -9.04 -12.05 20.23
C LYS A 81 -8.41 -10.68 20.49
N ASP A 82 -8.69 -10.05 21.62
CA ASP A 82 -8.13 -8.73 21.95
C ASP A 82 -6.62 -8.80 22.25
N GLU A 83 -6.15 -9.88 22.88
CA GLU A 83 -4.74 -10.03 23.25
C GLU A 83 -3.82 -10.27 22.04
N SER A 84 -4.30 -11.02 21.03
CA SER A 84 -3.56 -11.20 19.77
C SER A 84 -3.51 -9.91 18.95
N SER A 85 -4.62 -9.19 18.89
CA SER A 85 -4.73 -7.92 18.14
C SER A 85 -3.80 -6.85 18.72
N ASN A 86 -3.77 -6.72 20.05
CA ASN A 86 -2.85 -5.81 20.73
C ASN A 86 -1.38 -6.16 20.47
N LYS A 87 -1.04 -7.45 20.44
CA LYS A 87 0.33 -7.90 20.12
C LYS A 87 0.75 -7.57 18.70
N ILE A 88 -0.16 -7.69 17.72
CA ILE A 88 0.09 -7.30 16.32
C ILE A 88 0.33 -5.79 16.24
N LEU A 89 -0.55 -5.00 16.85
CA LEU A 89 -0.48 -3.54 16.84
C LEU A 89 0.81 -3.04 17.52
N GLU A 90 1.19 -3.61 18.65
CA GLU A 90 2.44 -3.28 19.35
C GLU A 90 3.68 -3.68 18.55
N ASN A 91 3.68 -4.82 17.86
CA ASN A 91 4.80 -5.20 16.99
C ASN A 91 5.03 -4.13 15.89
N VAL A 92 3.96 -3.73 15.20
CA VAL A 92 4.04 -2.73 14.14
C VAL A 92 4.45 -1.36 14.70
N LYS A 93 3.87 -0.94 15.83
CA LYS A 93 4.24 0.31 16.52
C LYS A 93 5.73 0.32 16.88
N ASN A 94 6.25 -0.77 17.44
CA ASN A 94 7.66 -0.88 17.80
C ASN A 94 8.58 -0.81 16.58
N ARG A 95 8.19 -1.39 15.44
CA ARG A 95 8.93 -1.25 14.18
C ARG A 95 8.98 0.20 13.68
N TYR A 96 7.86 0.94 13.77
CA TYR A 96 7.86 2.39 13.48
C TYR A 96 8.86 3.14 14.39
N ILE A 97 8.85 2.86 15.69
CA ILE A 97 9.75 3.50 16.66
C ILE A 97 11.21 3.21 16.34
N GLN A 98 11.55 1.95 16.04
CA GLN A 98 12.92 1.55 15.69
C GLN A 98 13.39 2.22 14.41
N PHE A 99 12.62 2.17 13.33
CA PHE A 99 13.00 2.84 12.09
C PHE A 99 13.14 4.36 12.25
N GLY A 100 12.30 5.00 13.07
CA GLY A 100 12.48 6.41 13.40
C GLY A 100 13.83 6.68 14.09
N LYS A 101 14.22 5.84 15.05
CA LYS A 101 15.51 5.96 15.75
C LYS A 101 16.70 5.70 14.81
N ASP A 102 16.59 4.74 13.91
CA ASP A 102 17.62 4.43 12.90
C ASP A 102 17.86 5.62 11.95
N GLU A 103 16.81 6.41 11.66
CA GLU A 103 16.86 7.65 10.87
C GLU A 103 17.21 8.90 11.72
N GLY A 104 17.65 8.70 12.97
CA GLY A 104 18.08 9.78 13.87
C GLY A 104 16.94 10.62 14.46
N LYS A 105 15.70 10.12 14.47
CA LYS A 105 14.54 10.78 15.08
C LYS A 105 14.37 10.39 16.54
N ILE A 106 13.74 11.26 17.32
CA ILE A 106 13.46 11.06 18.75
C ILE A 106 11.99 10.70 18.94
N TYR A 107 11.72 9.48 19.42
CA TYR A 107 10.36 9.09 19.81
C TYR A 107 9.97 9.75 21.15
N ASP A 108 8.83 10.45 21.16
CA ASP A 108 8.28 11.12 22.34
C ASP A 108 6.78 10.80 22.44
N GLU A 109 6.40 9.90 23.36
CA GLU A 109 5.01 9.46 23.57
C GLU A 109 4.07 10.61 23.96
N ASN A 110 4.61 11.67 24.57
CA ASN A 110 3.85 12.82 25.04
C ASN A 110 3.73 13.93 23.98
N LEU A 111 4.38 13.76 22.82
CA LEU A 111 4.30 14.74 21.74
C LEU A 111 2.89 14.77 21.16
N ASN A 112 2.24 15.92 21.35
CA ASN A 112 1.02 16.30 20.68
C ASN A 112 1.36 17.25 19.55
N GLY A 113 1.27 16.75 18.32
CA GLY A 113 1.61 17.46 17.10
C GLY A 113 0.57 17.27 16.01
N ILE A 114 0.97 17.53 14.77
CA ILE A 114 0.12 17.33 13.60
C ILE A 114 0.24 15.89 13.08
N GLU A 115 -0.86 15.34 12.56
CA GLU A 115 -0.83 14.04 11.89
C GLU A 115 -0.20 14.19 10.50
N ILE A 116 0.87 13.46 10.22
CA ILE A 116 1.62 13.57 8.96
C ILE A 116 1.52 12.33 8.08
N ALA A 117 1.19 11.19 8.67
CA ALA A 117 0.98 9.95 7.96
C ALA A 117 -0.03 9.08 8.68
N THR A 118 -0.93 8.47 7.92
CA THR A 118 -1.86 7.44 8.40
C THR A 118 -1.64 6.18 7.58
N PHE A 119 -1.59 5.05 8.26
CA PHE A 119 -1.48 3.73 7.64
C PHE A 119 -2.52 2.80 8.28
N GLU A 120 -3.30 2.12 7.44
CA GLU A 120 -4.38 1.22 7.86
C GLU A 120 -4.21 -0.15 7.18
N TRP A 121 -4.47 -1.23 7.93
CA TRP A 121 -4.40 -2.61 7.41
C TRP A 121 -5.36 -3.54 8.16
N MET A 122 -5.67 -4.70 7.56
CA MET A 122 -6.58 -5.73 8.10
C MET A 122 -5.79 -6.91 8.70
N ASP A 123 -6.41 -7.72 9.56
CA ASP A 123 -5.80 -8.91 10.23
C ASP A 123 -4.89 -9.77 9.34
N ASP A 124 -5.32 -10.11 8.13
CA ASP A 124 -4.58 -11.03 7.25
C ASP A 124 -3.49 -10.36 6.41
N SER A 125 -3.21 -9.07 6.64
CA SER A 125 -2.22 -8.29 5.89
C SER A 125 -0.87 -8.29 6.57
N ILE A 126 0.18 -8.71 5.85
CA ILE A 126 1.56 -8.55 6.30
C ILE A 126 1.99 -7.10 6.08
N VAL A 127 2.32 -6.40 7.16
CA VAL A 127 2.90 -5.04 7.10
C VAL A 127 4.39 -5.13 6.82
N SER A 128 4.81 -4.72 5.63
CA SER A 128 6.22 -4.72 5.21
C SER A 128 7.02 -3.56 5.81
N ASP A 129 8.34 -3.75 5.98
CA ASP A 129 9.24 -2.69 6.47
C ASP A 129 9.22 -1.46 5.54
N SER A 130 9.12 -1.66 4.22
CA SER A 130 9.06 -0.57 3.25
C SER A 130 7.84 0.32 3.45
N GLN A 131 6.68 -0.26 3.79
CA GLN A 131 5.48 0.52 4.11
C GLN A 131 5.68 1.37 5.37
N ILE A 132 6.34 0.81 6.39
CA ILE A 132 6.65 1.51 7.64
C ILE A 132 7.64 2.65 7.40
N LYS A 133 8.75 2.37 6.70
CA LYS A 133 9.77 3.37 6.34
C LYS A 133 9.19 4.54 5.56
N ASN A 134 8.24 4.29 4.65
CA ASN A 134 7.55 5.36 3.93
C ASN A 134 6.77 6.31 4.86
N GLY A 135 6.25 5.83 5.98
CA GLY A 135 5.64 6.67 7.01
C GLY A 135 6.69 7.49 7.77
N ILE A 136 7.82 6.88 8.13
CA ILE A 136 8.93 7.54 8.84
C ILE A 136 9.60 8.62 7.99
N ASN A 137 9.80 8.38 6.70
CA ASN A 137 10.45 9.32 5.77
C ASN A 137 9.68 10.65 5.58
N LYS A 138 8.43 10.71 6.05
CA LYS A 138 7.62 11.94 6.04
C LYS A 138 7.89 12.84 7.26
N ILE A 139 8.57 12.34 8.29
CA ILE A 139 8.91 13.10 9.50
C ILE A 139 9.98 14.14 9.14
N THR A 140 9.60 15.41 9.21
CA THR A 140 10.48 16.54 8.96
C THR A 140 11.13 17.05 10.23
N LYS A 141 10.47 16.92 11.38
CA LYS A 141 10.98 17.37 12.68
C LYS A 141 11.91 16.36 13.33
N GLU A 142 12.53 16.77 14.43
CA GLU A 142 13.40 15.91 15.24
C GLU A 142 12.60 14.89 16.05
N LYS A 143 11.49 15.32 16.65
CA LYS A 143 10.63 14.48 17.48
C LYS A 143 9.42 13.95 16.72
N PHE A 144 9.00 12.74 17.05
CA PHE A 144 7.77 12.16 16.54
C PHE A 144 7.05 11.30 17.59
N ASN A 145 5.76 11.06 17.36
CA ASN A 145 4.92 10.15 18.13
C ASN A 145 4.15 9.23 17.20
N ILE A 146 3.68 8.11 17.74
CA ILE A 146 2.89 7.10 17.05
C ILE A 146 1.62 6.84 17.86
N LYS A 147 0.46 7.15 17.28
CA LYS A 147 -0.83 6.70 17.81
C LYS A 147 -1.26 5.44 17.08
N ALA A 148 -1.58 4.41 17.85
CA ALA A 148 -1.98 3.11 17.35
C ALA A 148 -3.39 2.80 17.84
N SER A 149 -4.24 2.27 16.96
CA SER A 149 -5.60 1.87 17.33
C SER A 149 -6.06 0.68 16.50
N VAL A 150 -7.03 -0.05 17.04
CA VAL A 150 -7.71 -1.16 16.38
C VAL A 150 -9.21 -0.94 16.48
N LYS A 151 -9.94 -1.21 15.39
CA LYS A 151 -11.41 -1.23 15.38
C LYS A 151 -11.93 -2.44 14.63
N ARG A 152 -13.08 -2.97 15.05
CA ARG A 152 -13.72 -4.11 14.40
C ARG A 152 -14.60 -3.62 13.23
N VAL A 153 -14.35 -4.12 12.03
CA VAL A 153 -15.07 -3.77 10.79
C VAL A 153 -15.42 -5.06 10.05
N SER A 154 -16.72 -5.31 9.87
CA SER A 154 -17.23 -6.50 9.16
C SER A 154 -16.63 -7.83 9.64
N GLY A 155 -16.51 -8.00 10.96
CA GLY A 155 -16.00 -9.24 11.58
C GLY A 155 -14.46 -9.37 11.63
N MET A 156 -13.73 -8.48 10.96
CA MET A 156 -12.26 -8.40 10.96
C MET A 156 -11.77 -7.22 11.79
N ASN A 157 -10.52 -7.25 12.23
CA ASN A 157 -9.87 -6.07 12.82
C ASN A 157 -9.23 -5.20 11.73
N LEU A 158 -9.55 -3.91 11.77
CA LEU A 158 -8.82 -2.86 11.07
C LEU A 158 -7.87 -2.18 12.05
N TYR A 159 -6.59 -2.30 11.78
CA TYR A 159 -5.53 -1.63 12.52
C TYR A 159 -5.21 -0.29 11.87
N LYS A 160 -4.84 0.68 12.69
CA LYS A 160 -4.47 2.02 12.26
C LYS A 160 -3.26 2.52 13.04
N ILE A 161 -2.27 3.03 12.31
CA ILE A 161 -1.12 3.77 12.82
C ILE A 161 -1.18 5.19 12.28
N ILE A 162 -0.98 6.16 13.17
CA ILE A 162 -0.87 7.59 12.86
C ILE A 162 0.48 8.07 13.35
N VAL A 163 1.26 8.66 12.46
CA VAL A 163 2.53 9.32 12.76
C VAL A 163 2.27 10.80 13.01
N ILE A 164 2.84 11.32 14.09
CA ILE A 164 2.63 12.69 14.59
C ILE A 164 3.97 13.39 14.77
N GLU A 165 4.05 14.67 14.44
CA GLU A 165 5.22 15.53 14.71
C GLU A 165 4.87 16.98 15.12
#